data_AF-X1DAC3-F1
#
_entry.id   AF-X1DAC3-F1
#
_cell.length_a   1.000
_cell.length_b   1.000
_cell.length_c   1.000
_cell.angle_alpha   90.00
_cell.angle_beta   90.00
_cell.angle_gamma   90.00
#
_symmetry.space_group_name_H-M   'P 1'
#
loop_
_entity.id
_entity.type
_entity.pdbx_description
1 polymer ?
#
loop_
_entity_poly.entity_id
_entity_poly.type
_entity_poly.pdbx_seq_one_letter_code
_entity_poly.pdbx_strand_id
1 'polypeptide(L)'
;EVLPAPEPITLDNLPSDVSLSGLVKFFINRIKQKWAEEIVFFDQEDYKVLTKTYWDNYQHELFSIELSDEETSVLVARCRKENITVNSAITAAFSGAQSFVAGEKPHHAKTAIAASLRDRLPNPPGEAVGYYASGFELKLKYNHKKSFWDNARKYHKIIKPNFTNKKVFGDLPAWLQMDSNIYEALNFKKLGGLVPTDSPRYEKLSDFGKREDVVVRLLQRAKMETLETKLLGPAITNLGRLDIPKTYGALELDRLIMQPGGAFPLVHVNMVIGAVTCS
;
A
#
# COMPACT_ATOMS: atom_id res chain seq x y z
N GLU A 1 -8.68 -21.47 -25.34
CA GLU A 1 -9.62 -21.82 -24.26
C GLU A 1 -9.77 -20.61 -23.36
N VAL A 2 -11.00 -20.18 -23.05
CA VAL A 2 -11.21 -19.05 -22.12
C VAL A 2 -11.03 -19.61 -20.72
N LEU A 3 -9.96 -19.21 -20.04
CA LEU A 3 -9.76 -19.58 -18.64
C LEU A 3 -10.90 -18.99 -17.80
N PRO A 4 -11.39 -19.71 -16.76
CA PRO A 4 -12.39 -19.16 -15.86
C PRO A 4 -11.89 -17.87 -15.22
N ALA A 5 -12.81 -16.95 -14.95
CA ALA A 5 -12.47 -15.74 -14.23
C ALA A 5 -11.91 -16.13 -12.84
N PRO A 6 -10.78 -15.53 -12.43
CA PRO A 6 -10.19 -15.85 -11.15
C PRO A 6 -11.07 -15.35 -10.00
N GLU A 7 -11.13 -16.11 -8.92
CA GLU A 7 -11.92 -15.77 -7.73
C GLU A 7 -11.41 -14.47 -7.09
N PRO A 8 -12.21 -13.39 -7.08
CA PRO A 8 -11.81 -12.15 -6.46
C PRO A 8 -11.79 -12.25 -4.93
N ILE A 9 -11.22 -11.24 -4.28
CA ILE A 9 -11.41 -11.07 -2.85
C ILE A 9 -12.83 -10.56 -2.61
N THR A 10 -13.67 -11.40 -2.01
CA THR A 10 -15.03 -11.09 -1.58
C THR A 10 -15.20 -11.50 -0.12
N LEU A 11 -16.29 -11.09 0.52
CA LEU A 11 -16.60 -11.52 1.89
C LEU A 11 -16.71 -13.05 2.01
N ASP A 12 -17.14 -13.72 0.94
CA ASP A 12 -17.30 -15.17 0.88
C ASP A 12 -15.97 -15.90 0.63
N ASN A 13 -14.95 -15.19 0.14
CA ASN A 13 -13.61 -15.71 -0.08
C ASN A 13 -12.60 -15.20 0.96
N LEU A 14 -13.05 -14.87 2.18
CA LEU A 14 -12.18 -14.56 3.31
C LEU A 14 -11.96 -15.78 4.22
N PRO A 15 -10.81 -15.88 4.91
CA PRO A 15 -10.63 -16.88 5.96
C PRO A 15 -11.73 -16.77 7.04
N SER A 16 -12.14 -17.90 7.60
CA SER A 16 -13.22 -17.93 8.60
C SER A 16 -12.89 -17.16 9.89
N ASP A 17 -11.60 -16.99 10.21
CA ASP A 17 -11.13 -16.22 11.37
C ASP A 17 -11.07 -14.70 11.11
N VAL A 18 -11.38 -14.26 9.88
CA VAL A 18 -11.43 -12.87 9.46
C VAL A 18 -12.88 -12.43 9.35
N SER A 19 -13.33 -11.62 10.31
CA SER A 19 -14.69 -11.10 10.31
C SER A 19 -14.78 -9.72 10.97
N LEU A 20 -15.84 -8.98 10.62
CA LEU A 20 -16.17 -7.72 11.27
C LEU A 20 -17.08 -7.94 12.48
N SER A 21 -16.80 -7.21 13.56
CA SER A 21 -17.72 -7.13 14.68
C SER A 21 -19.02 -6.42 14.29
N GLY A 22 -20.13 -6.79 14.91
CA GLY A 22 -21.45 -6.20 14.63
C GLY A 22 -21.48 -4.67 14.80
N LEU A 23 -20.72 -4.13 15.76
CA LEU A 23 -20.59 -2.69 15.97
C LEU A 23 -19.94 -1.99 14.76
N VAL A 24 -18.89 -2.58 14.18
CA VAL A 24 -18.25 -2.02 12.99
C VAL A 24 -19.21 -2.06 11.80
N LYS A 25 -19.94 -3.16 11.60
CA LYS A 25 -20.96 -3.27 10.55
C LYS A 25 -22.05 -2.19 10.68
N PHE A 26 -22.51 -1.94 11.91
CA PHE A 26 -23.47 -0.88 12.19
C PHE A 26 -22.95 0.51 11.80
N PHE A 27 -21.70 0.83 12.16
CA PHE A 27 -21.09 2.11 11.74
C PHE A 27 -20.93 2.23 10.23
N ILE A 28 -20.49 1.16 9.55
CA ILE A 28 -20.40 1.12 8.09
C ILE A 28 -21.77 1.41 7.46
N ASN A 29 -22.83 0.78 7.95
CA ASN A 29 -24.18 1.01 7.43
C ASN A 29 -24.63 2.48 7.60
N ARG A 30 -24.33 3.11 8.74
CA ARG A 30 -24.62 4.54 8.93
C ARG A 30 -23.82 5.43 7.98
N ILE A 31 -22.55 5.09 7.73
CA ILE A 31 -21.71 5.81 6.76
C ILE A 31 -22.31 5.67 5.36
N LYS A 32 -22.73 4.47 4.95
CA LYS A 32 -23.34 4.21 3.64
C LYS A 32 -24.65 4.97 3.45
N GLN A 33 -25.54 4.94 4.45
CA GLN A 33 -26.80 5.68 4.41
C GLN A 33 -26.55 7.18 4.24
N LYS A 34 -25.62 7.73 5.02
CA LYS A 34 -25.25 9.14 4.90
C LYS A 34 -24.59 9.46 3.56
N TRP A 35 -23.74 8.57 3.06
CA TRP A 35 -23.08 8.75 1.77
C TRP A 35 -24.09 8.70 0.61
N ALA A 36 -25.12 7.86 0.68
CA ALA A 36 -26.16 7.80 -0.35
C ALA A 36 -26.89 9.15 -0.54
N GLU A 37 -27.06 9.92 0.52
CA GLU A 37 -27.62 11.29 0.48
C GLU A 37 -26.61 12.33 -0.03
N GLU A 38 -25.31 12.03 0.07
CA GLU A 38 -24.21 12.95 -0.23
C GLU A 38 -23.45 12.59 -1.52
N ILE A 39 -23.84 11.52 -2.22
CA ILE A 39 -23.03 10.84 -3.24
C ILE A 39 -22.63 11.75 -4.40
N VAL A 40 -21.40 11.54 -4.90
CA VAL A 40 -20.87 12.22 -6.09
C VAL A 40 -20.20 11.19 -6.98
N PHE A 41 -20.49 11.25 -8.28
CA PHE A 41 -19.86 10.41 -9.29
C PHE A 41 -18.80 11.22 -10.06
N PHE A 42 -17.65 10.59 -10.26
CA PHE A 42 -16.53 11.13 -11.01
C PHE A 42 -16.40 10.37 -12.33
N ASP A 43 -16.09 11.10 -13.40
CA ASP A 43 -15.86 10.50 -14.72
C ASP A 43 -14.36 10.40 -15.02
N GLN A 44 -14.02 9.78 -16.14
CA GLN A 44 -12.62 9.58 -16.55
C GLN A 44 -11.84 10.89 -16.70
N GLU A 45 -12.48 11.98 -17.10
CA GLU A 45 -11.80 13.28 -17.25
C GLU A 45 -11.54 13.91 -15.89
N ASP A 46 -12.44 13.76 -14.92
CA ASP A 46 -12.20 14.14 -13.52
C ASP A 46 -10.94 13.44 -12.98
N TYR A 47 -10.79 12.14 -13.24
CA TYR A 47 -9.59 11.36 -12.86
C TYR A 47 -8.32 11.87 -13.51
N LYS A 48 -8.35 12.16 -14.82
CA LYS A 48 -7.18 12.66 -15.55
C LYS A 48 -6.74 14.02 -15.01
N VAL A 49 -7.69 14.94 -14.80
CA VAL A 49 -7.41 16.25 -14.21
C VAL A 49 -6.81 16.08 -12.82
N LEU A 50 -7.44 15.30 -11.94
CA LEU A 50 -6.97 15.10 -10.57
C LEU A 50 -5.57 14.47 -10.53
N THR A 51 -5.31 13.49 -11.40
CA THR A 51 -4.02 12.83 -11.52
C THR A 51 -2.96 13.81 -11.99
N LYS A 52 -3.22 14.59 -13.04
CA LYS A 52 -2.30 15.63 -13.52
C LYS A 52 -2.01 16.64 -12.42
N THR A 53 -3.06 17.14 -11.75
CA THR A 53 -2.95 18.07 -10.62
C THR A 53 -2.04 17.51 -9.52
N TYR A 54 -2.18 16.23 -9.16
CA TYR A 54 -1.30 15.61 -8.18
C TYR A 54 0.17 15.68 -8.61
N TRP A 55 0.48 15.25 -9.83
CA TRP A 55 1.86 15.20 -10.33
C TRP A 55 2.46 16.59 -10.61
N ASP A 56 1.65 17.60 -10.91
CA ASP A 56 2.10 18.99 -11.05
C ASP A 56 2.49 19.60 -9.68
N ASN A 57 1.90 19.13 -8.58
CA ASN A 57 2.11 19.68 -7.23
C ASN A 57 3.09 18.85 -6.39
N TYR A 58 3.32 17.59 -6.75
CA TYR A 58 4.17 16.68 -5.97
C TYR A 58 5.21 16.00 -6.84
N GLN A 59 6.47 16.20 -6.44
CA GLN A 59 7.61 15.53 -7.06
C GLN A 59 7.94 14.26 -6.28
N HIS A 60 8.12 13.18 -7.03
CA HIS A 60 8.57 11.89 -6.53
C HIS A 60 9.78 11.46 -7.34
N GLU A 61 10.79 10.94 -6.64
CA GLU A 61 11.97 10.37 -7.27
C GLU A 61 11.92 8.85 -7.13
N LEU A 62 12.28 8.16 -8.22
CA LEU A 62 12.43 6.72 -8.26
C LEU A 62 13.91 6.39 -8.39
N PHE A 63 14.41 5.65 -7.42
CA PHE A 63 15.77 5.12 -7.44
C PHE A 63 15.71 3.60 -7.64
N SER A 64 16.43 3.11 -8.64
CA SER A 64 16.65 1.68 -8.84
C SER A 64 18.03 1.31 -8.32
N ILE A 65 18.08 0.25 -7.52
CA ILE A 65 19.33 -0.35 -7.05
C ILE A 65 19.26 -1.82 -7.47
N GLU A 66 20.22 -2.23 -8.26
CA GLU A 66 20.38 -3.62 -8.70
C GLU A 66 21.51 -4.27 -7.90
N LEU A 67 21.28 -5.48 -7.43
CA LEU A 67 22.31 -6.34 -6.86
C LEU A 67 22.62 -7.43 -7.89
N SER A 68 23.89 -7.71 -8.13
CA SER A 68 24.29 -8.84 -8.97
C SER A 68 23.78 -10.18 -8.40
N ASP A 69 23.85 -11.24 -9.18
CA ASP A 69 23.52 -12.59 -8.72
C ASP A 69 24.40 -13.02 -7.52
N GLU A 70 25.69 -12.66 -7.56
CA GLU A 70 26.63 -12.91 -6.46
C GLU A 70 26.27 -12.10 -5.22
N GLU A 71 25.99 -10.80 -5.36
CA GLU A 71 25.62 -9.92 -4.25
C GLU A 71 24.30 -10.37 -3.61
N THR A 72 23.31 -10.71 -4.44
CA THR A 72 22.02 -11.26 -4.01
C THR A 72 22.22 -12.58 -3.26
N SER A 73 23.06 -13.48 -3.79
CA SER A 73 23.38 -14.76 -3.15
C SER A 73 24.08 -14.56 -1.79
N VAL A 74 25.01 -13.62 -1.69
CA VAL A 74 25.67 -13.25 -0.44
C VAL A 74 24.67 -12.69 0.58
N LEU A 75 23.78 -11.80 0.17
CA LEU A 75 22.73 -11.24 1.03
C LEU A 75 21.80 -12.34 1.56
N VAL A 76 21.32 -13.23 0.68
CA VAL A 76 20.45 -14.36 1.05
C VAL A 76 21.16 -15.30 2.02
N ALA A 77 22.41 -15.69 1.71
CA ALA A 77 23.21 -16.55 2.58
C ALA A 77 23.44 -15.92 3.96
N ARG A 78 23.69 -14.60 3.99
CA ARG A 78 23.86 -13.88 5.26
C ARG A 78 22.56 -13.82 6.06
N CYS A 79 21.42 -13.53 5.42
CA CYS A 79 20.11 -13.54 6.11
C CYS A 79 19.80 -14.91 6.72
N ARG A 80 20.11 -16.01 6.00
CA ARG A 80 19.97 -17.39 6.52
C ARG A 80 20.86 -17.63 7.74
N LYS A 81 22.13 -17.23 7.70
CA LYS A 81 23.06 -17.33 8.84
C LYS A 81 22.55 -16.56 10.07
N GLU A 82 21.90 -15.43 9.84
CA GLU A 82 21.32 -14.58 10.88
C GLU A 82 19.92 -15.05 11.33
N ASN A 83 19.39 -16.11 10.72
CA ASN A 83 18.09 -16.69 10.98
C ASN A 83 16.93 -15.67 10.80
N ILE A 84 17.02 -14.86 9.74
CA ILE A 84 16.03 -13.85 9.35
C ILE A 84 15.71 -13.94 7.86
N THR A 85 14.67 -13.22 7.43
CA THR A 85 14.34 -13.06 6.00
C THR A 85 15.05 -11.85 5.39
N VAL A 86 15.23 -11.87 4.06
CA VAL A 86 15.69 -10.72 3.28
C VAL A 86 14.79 -9.49 3.52
N ASN A 87 13.47 -9.69 3.59
CA ASN A 87 12.53 -8.59 3.86
C ASN A 87 12.79 -7.90 5.20
N SER A 88 13.12 -8.66 6.25
CA SER A 88 13.50 -8.10 7.56
C SER A 88 14.81 -7.33 7.52
N ALA A 89 15.79 -7.78 6.73
CA ALA A 89 17.06 -7.08 6.53
C ALA A 89 16.87 -5.77 5.76
N ILE A 90 16.11 -5.79 4.64
CA ILE A 90 15.78 -4.60 3.85
C ILE A 90 15.01 -3.59 4.71
N THR A 91 14.03 -4.05 5.49
CA THR A 91 13.27 -3.17 6.39
C THR A 91 14.21 -2.48 7.40
N ALA A 92 15.12 -3.22 8.02
CA ALA A 92 16.09 -2.65 8.95
C ALA A 92 17.05 -1.67 8.27
N ALA A 93 17.51 -1.97 7.05
CA ALA A 93 18.45 -1.14 6.30
C ALA A 93 17.82 0.22 6.00
N PHE A 94 16.62 0.23 5.43
CA PHE A 94 15.94 1.46 5.04
C PHE A 94 15.36 2.23 6.23
N SER A 95 14.92 1.57 7.31
CA SER A 95 14.59 2.27 8.56
C SER A 95 15.82 2.94 9.18
N GLY A 96 16.98 2.26 9.15
CA GLY A 96 18.24 2.80 9.66
C GLY A 96 18.72 3.99 8.84
N ALA A 97 18.76 3.84 7.51
CA ALA A 97 19.15 4.89 6.58
C ALA A 97 18.23 6.12 6.68
N GLN A 98 16.91 5.92 6.70
CA GLN A 98 15.94 7.01 6.90
C GLN A 98 16.22 7.76 8.21
N SER A 99 16.38 7.04 9.31
CA SER A 99 16.62 7.66 10.61
C SER A 99 17.98 8.36 10.69
N PHE A 100 18.99 7.87 9.97
CA PHE A 100 20.33 8.45 9.94
C PHE A 100 20.34 9.74 9.13
N VAL A 101 19.76 9.74 7.92
CA VAL A 101 19.77 10.88 7.00
C VAL A 101 18.81 11.98 7.44
N ALA A 102 17.58 11.63 7.83
CA ALA A 102 16.52 12.60 8.11
C ALA A 102 16.29 12.87 9.61
N GLY A 103 17.12 12.28 10.48
CA GLY A 103 16.90 12.25 11.92
C GLY A 103 15.70 11.38 12.34
N GLU A 104 15.39 11.38 13.63
CA GLU A 104 14.20 10.67 14.14
C GLU A 104 12.95 11.56 14.05
N LYS A 105 11.94 11.12 13.28
CA LYS A 105 10.60 11.72 13.25
C LYS A 105 9.55 10.74 13.80
N PRO A 106 8.42 11.21 14.37
CA PRO A 106 7.41 10.34 14.98
C PRO A 106 6.87 9.24 14.05
N HIS A 107 6.71 9.54 12.75
CA HIS A 107 6.18 8.59 11.77
C HIS A 107 7.23 7.58 11.25
N HIS A 108 8.54 7.84 11.39
CA HIS A 108 9.59 6.94 10.89
C HIS A 108 9.48 5.52 11.47
N ALA A 109 9.03 5.40 12.72
CA ALA A 109 8.84 4.10 13.35
C ALA A 109 7.62 3.35 12.84
N LYS A 110 6.66 4.00 12.15
CA LYS A 110 5.49 3.33 11.59
C LYS A 110 5.86 2.78 10.22
N THR A 111 6.01 1.47 10.15
CA THR A 111 6.40 0.75 8.93
C THR A 111 5.21 -0.07 8.44
N ALA A 112 4.83 0.11 7.18
CA ALA A 112 3.89 -0.79 6.52
C ALA A 112 4.65 -1.95 5.87
N ILE A 113 4.18 -3.17 6.11
CA ILE A 113 4.71 -4.40 5.50
C ILE A 113 3.64 -4.98 4.59
N ALA A 114 3.94 -5.11 3.31
CA ALA A 114 3.06 -5.77 2.36
C ALA A 114 3.06 -7.29 2.56
N ALA A 115 1.92 -7.90 2.27
CA ALA A 115 1.67 -9.32 2.39
C ALA A 115 0.86 -9.82 1.20
N SER A 116 1.28 -10.95 0.63
CA SER A 116 0.44 -11.68 -0.33
C SER A 116 -0.74 -12.30 0.41
N LEU A 117 -1.93 -12.15 -0.18
CA LEU A 117 -3.16 -12.78 0.27
C LEU A 117 -3.45 -14.09 -0.48
N ARG A 118 -2.80 -14.34 -1.62
CA ARG A 118 -3.13 -15.44 -2.56
C ARG A 118 -3.31 -16.78 -1.85
N ASP A 119 -2.29 -17.21 -1.11
CA ASP A 119 -2.27 -18.53 -0.43
C ASP A 119 -3.02 -18.53 0.91
N ARG A 120 -3.63 -17.39 1.27
CA ARG A 120 -4.42 -17.25 2.50
C ARG A 120 -5.92 -17.29 2.23
N LEU A 121 -6.33 -17.07 0.98
CA LEU A 121 -7.73 -17.13 0.59
C LEU A 121 -8.20 -18.58 0.57
N PRO A 122 -9.44 -18.88 1.01
CA PRO A 122 -10.03 -20.22 0.88
C PRO A 122 -10.02 -20.74 -0.56
N ASN A 123 -10.28 -19.86 -1.53
CA ASN A 123 -10.16 -20.13 -2.96
C ASN A 123 -9.04 -19.24 -3.55
N PRO A 124 -7.79 -19.74 -3.62
CA PRO A 124 -6.67 -18.99 -4.16
C PRO A 124 -6.86 -18.66 -5.65
N PRO A 125 -6.42 -17.47 -6.10
CA PRO A 125 -6.62 -17.01 -7.48
C PRO A 125 -5.56 -17.55 -8.47
N GLY A 126 -4.62 -18.39 -8.02
CA GLY A 126 -3.49 -18.86 -8.83
C GLY A 126 -2.65 -17.71 -9.39
N GLU A 127 -2.37 -17.75 -10.69
CA GLU A 127 -1.56 -16.77 -11.44
C GLU A 127 -2.36 -15.55 -11.95
N ALA A 128 -3.59 -15.38 -11.47
CA ALA A 128 -4.43 -14.29 -11.93
C ALA A 128 -3.89 -12.90 -11.59
N VAL A 129 -4.12 -11.96 -12.50
CA VAL A 129 -3.87 -10.52 -12.28
C VAL A 129 -5.03 -9.93 -11.48
N GLY A 130 -4.71 -9.26 -10.37
CA GLY A 130 -5.71 -8.63 -9.51
C GLY A 130 -5.10 -8.14 -8.20
N TYR A 131 -5.92 -7.49 -7.38
CA TYR A 131 -5.51 -6.99 -6.07
C TYR A 131 -5.54 -8.13 -5.03
N TYR A 132 -4.45 -8.88 -4.95
CA TYR A 132 -4.28 -10.01 -4.00
C TYR A 132 -3.18 -9.75 -2.97
N ALA A 133 -3.06 -8.49 -2.54
CA ALA A 133 -2.10 -8.06 -1.53
C ALA A 133 -2.78 -7.16 -0.51
N SER A 134 -2.20 -7.10 0.68
CA SER A 134 -2.59 -6.13 1.72
C SER A 134 -1.33 -5.64 2.43
N GLY A 135 -1.46 -4.55 3.19
CA GLY A 135 -0.40 -4.05 4.06
C GLY A 135 -0.86 -4.05 5.50
N PHE A 136 0.06 -4.33 6.43
CA PHE A 136 -0.19 -4.12 7.86
C PHE A 136 0.93 -3.31 8.50
N GLU A 137 0.54 -2.47 9.46
CA GLU A 137 1.44 -1.54 10.12
C GLU A 137 2.10 -2.16 11.36
N LEU A 138 3.39 -1.89 11.52
CA LEU A 138 4.18 -2.23 12.70
C LEU A 138 4.98 -1.03 13.18
N LYS A 139 5.22 -0.98 14.49
CA LYS A 139 6.12 0.01 15.10
C LYS A 139 7.55 -0.54 15.16
N LEU A 140 8.37 -0.18 14.19
CA LEU A 140 9.76 -0.61 14.04
C LEU A 140 10.71 0.58 14.20
N LYS A 141 11.21 0.80 15.43
CA LYS A 141 12.20 1.84 15.72
C LYS A 141 13.62 1.26 15.62
N TYR A 142 14.44 1.85 14.76
CA TYR A 142 15.86 1.52 14.59
C TYR A 142 16.65 2.03 15.81
N ASN A 143 17.64 1.26 16.25
CA ASN A 143 18.50 1.64 17.37
C ASN A 143 19.94 1.76 16.88
N HIS A 144 20.43 3.00 16.76
CA HIS A 144 21.79 3.33 16.32
C HIS A 144 22.88 2.88 17.29
N LYS A 145 22.54 2.50 18.53
CA LYS A 145 23.50 1.90 19.49
C LYS A 145 23.69 0.39 19.27
N LYS A 146 22.93 -0.22 18.36
CA LYS A 146 23.00 -1.65 18.04
C LYS A 146 23.55 -1.84 16.64
N SER A 147 24.14 -3.01 16.39
CA SER A 147 24.55 -3.38 15.04
C SER A 147 23.35 -3.44 14.08
N PHE A 148 23.62 -3.37 12.78
CA PHE A 148 22.61 -3.59 11.75
C PHE A 148 21.87 -4.93 11.94
N TRP A 149 22.63 -6.02 12.12
CA TRP A 149 22.04 -7.36 12.27
C TRP A 149 21.25 -7.53 13.57
N ASP A 150 21.61 -6.84 14.65
CA ASP A 150 20.78 -6.80 15.87
C ASP A 150 19.40 -6.16 15.62
N ASN A 151 19.38 -5.05 14.86
CA ASN A 151 18.13 -4.41 14.46
C ASN A 151 17.31 -5.31 13.53
N ALA A 152 17.95 -5.93 12.54
CA ALA A 152 17.30 -6.85 11.61
C ALA A 152 16.69 -8.07 12.33
N ARG A 153 17.41 -8.69 13.27
CA ARG A 153 16.88 -9.77 14.13
C ARG A 153 15.72 -9.31 15.00
N LYS A 154 15.81 -8.12 15.60
CA LYS A 154 14.71 -7.53 16.38
C LYS A 154 13.47 -7.35 15.49
N TYR A 155 13.63 -6.80 14.29
CA TYR A 155 12.52 -6.59 13.36
C TYR A 155 11.92 -7.92 12.94
N HIS A 156 12.74 -8.92 12.60
CA HIS A 156 12.26 -10.25 12.25
C HIS A 156 11.40 -10.88 13.36
N LYS A 157 11.84 -10.78 14.61
CA LYS A 157 11.11 -11.27 15.80
C LYS A 157 9.77 -10.54 16.02
N ILE A 158 9.63 -9.30 15.56
CA ILE A 158 8.37 -8.54 15.63
C ILE A 158 7.47 -8.87 14.44
N ILE A 159 8.02 -8.89 13.22
CA ILE A 159 7.26 -9.07 11.97
C ILE A 159 6.63 -10.46 11.92
N LYS A 160 7.43 -11.52 12.12
CA LYS A 160 7.00 -12.91 11.94
C LYS A 160 5.72 -13.27 12.72
N PRO A 161 5.61 -13.05 14.04
CA PRO A 161 4.40 -13.40 14.78
C PRO A 161 3.19 -12.51 14.45
N ASN A 162 3.41 -11.33 13.85
CA ASN A 162 2.31 -10.45 13.43
C ASN A 162 1.75 -10.82 12.06
N PHE A 163 2.34 -11.77 11.34
CA PHE A 163 1.91 -12.18 10.00
C PHE A 163 0.74 -13.19 10.07
N THR A 164 -0.32 -12.83 10.80
CA THR A 164 -1.55 -13.61 10.99
C THR A 164 -2.65 -13.12 10.06
N ASN A 165 -3.67 -13.95 9.79
CA ASN A 165 -4.80 -13.55 8.94
C ASN A 165 -5.49 -12.29 9.50
N LYS A 166 -5.77 -12.25 10.81
CA LYS A 166 -6.35 -11.08 11.46
C LYS A 166 -5.57 -9.77 11.19
N LYS A 167 -4.24 -9.82 11.15
CA LYS A 167 -3.40 -8.64 10.90
C LYS A 167 -3.27 -8.32 9.42
N VAL A 168 -3.05 -9.34 8.59
CA VAL A 168 -2.80 -9.20 7.15
C VAL A 168 -4.07 -8.81 6.40
N PHE A 169 -5.23 -9.39 6.73
CA PHE A 169 -6.51 -8.96 6.17
C PHE A 169 -7.00 -7.66 6.78
N GLY A 170 -6.65 -7.36 8.04
CA GLY A 170 -6.84 -6.04 8.65
C GLY A 170 -8.25 -5.45 8.42
N ASP A 171 -8.29 -4.30 7.76
CA ASP A 171 -9.51 -3.56 7.45
C ASP A 171 -10.21 -3.99 6.15
N LEU A 172 -9.64 -4.96 5.41
CA LEU A 172 -10.21 -5.45 4.14
C LEU A 172 -11.67 -5.89 4.25
N PRO A 173 -12.12 -6.58 5.33
CA PRO A 173 -13.54 -6.89 5.48
C PRO A 173 -14.42 -5.63 5.57
N ALA A 174 -13.93 -4.56 6.20
CA ALA A 174 -14.63 -3.28 6.24
C ALA A 174 -14.69 -2.65 4.85
N TRP A 175 -13.61 -2.78 4.07
CA TRP A 175 -13.55 -2.29 2.69
C TRP A 175 -14.55 -2.99 1.78
N LEU A 176 -14.68 -4.30 1.90
CA LEU A 176 -15.63 -5.09 1.11
C LEU A 176 -17.10 -4.80 1.49
N GLN A 177 -17.38 -4.29 2.69
CA GLN A 177 -18.74 -3.92 3.10
C GLN A 177 -19.13 -2.48 2.77
N MET A 178 -18.13 -1.61 2.65
CA MET A 178 -18.30 -0.20 2.36
C MET A 178 -18.72 0.00 0.89
N ASP A 179 -19.34 1.14 0.59
CA ASP A 179 -19.61 1.54 -0.79
C ASP A 179 -18.29 1.88 -1.52
N SER A 180 -18.02 1.27 -2.67
CA SER A 180 -16.76 1.48 -3.41
C SER A 180 -16.58 2.92 -3.87
N ASN A 181 -17.66 3.64 -4.17
CA ASN A 181 -17.60 5.04 -4.60
C ASN A 181 -17.06 5.96 -3.49
N ILE A 182 -17.20 5.57 -2.21
CA ILE A 182 -16.59 6.35 -1.12
C ILE A 182 -15.06 6.34 -1.20
N TYR A 183 -14.45 5.21 -1.60
CA TYR A 183 -13.00 5.07 -1.67
C TYR A 183 -12.40 5.90 -2.80
N GLU A 184 -13.10 5.94 -3.92
CA GLU A 184 -12.84 6.87 -5.01
C GLU A 184 -12.91 8.32 -4.51
N ALA A 185 -14.00 8.69 -3.83
CA ALA A 185 -14.23 10.04 -3.32
C ALA A 185 -13.15 10.53 -2.34
N LEU A 186 -12.49 9.65 -1.58
CA LEU A 186 -11.41 10.04 -0.66
C LEU A 186 -10.29 10.81 -1.37
N ASN A 187 -9.88 10.39 -2.58
CA ASN A 187 -8.79 11.05 -3.30
C ASN A 187 -9.23 12.39 -3.88
N PHE A 188 -10.42 12.45 -4.47
CA PHE A 188 -11.01 13.69 -4.95
C PHE A 188 -11.20 14.72 -3.84
N LYS A 189 -11.57 14.28 -2.63
CA LYS A 189 -11.72 15.16 -1.46
C LYS A 189 -10.40 15.85 -1.10
N LYS A 190 -9.30 15.09 -1.05
CA LYS A 190 -7.98 15.63 -0.68
C LYS A 190 -7.37 16.52 -1.74
N LEU A 191 -7.53 16.14 -3.01
CA LEU A 191 -6.81 16.75 -4.13
C LEU A 191 -7.62 17.82 -4.87
N GLY A 192 -8.94 17.86 -4.69
CA GLY A 192 -9.82 18.78 -5.40
C GLY A 192 -9.46 20.26 -5.21
N GLY A 193 -8.97 20.62 -4.01
CA GLY A 193 -8.51 21.99 -3.72
C GLY A 193 -7.23 22.41 -4.45
N LEU A 194 -6.49 21.47 -5.04
CA LEU A 194 -5.28 21.76 -5.83
C LEU A 194 -5.55 21.96 -7.31
N VAL A 195 -6.78 21.68 -7.78
CA VAL A 195 -7.13 21.80 -9.19
C VAL A 195 -7.04 23.27 -9.60
N PRO A 196 -6.33 23.62 -10.69
CA PRO A 196 -6.13 25.00 -11.08
C PRO A 196 -7.41 25.63 -11.64
N THR A 197 -7.57 26.94 -11.47
CA THR A 197 -8.80 27.68 -11.80
C THR A 197 -9.12 27.73 -13.29
N ASP A 198 -8.15 27.46 -14.16
CA ASP A 198 -8.29 27.39 -15.61
C ASP A 198 -8.71 25.98 -16.10
N SER A 199 -8.76 24.99 -15.21
CA SER A 199 -9.23 23.65 -15.55
C SER A 199 -10.73 23.65 -15.84
N PRO A 200 -11.20 22.96 -16.90
CA PRO A 200 -12.64 22.82 -17.17
C PRO A 200 -13.38 22.02 -16.09
N ARG A 201 -12.65 21.34 -15.18
CA ARG A 201 -13.20 20.60 -14.04
C ARG A 201 -13.04 21.33 -12.70
N TYR A 202 -12.54 22.57 -12.71
CA TYR A 202 -12.22 23.32 -11.49
C TYR A 202 -13.41 23.41 -10.53
N GLU A 203 -14.56 23.93 -10.96
CA GLU A 203 -15.72 24.13 -10.09
C GLU A 203 -16.12 22.83 -9.40
N LYS A 204 -16.39 21.77 -10.17
CA LYS A 204 -16.78 20.45 -9.64
C LYS A 204 -15.78 19.91 -8.62
N LEU A 205 -14.49 19.90 -8.95
CA LEU A 205 -13.48 19.26 -8.12
C LEU A 205 -13.08 20.10 -6.91
N SER A 206 -12.96 21.42 -7.09
CA SER A 206 -12.65 22.36 -6.00
C SER A 206 -13.80 22.43 -5.00
N ASP A 207 -15.05 22.51 -5.47
CA ASP A 207 -16.22 22.53 -4.60
C ASP A 207 -16.37 21.22 -3.84
N PHE A 208 -16.17 20.07 -4.52
CA PHE A 208 -16.14 18.80 -3.82
C PHE A 208 -15.01 18.74 -2.79
N GLY A 209 -13.80 19.23 -3.10
CA GLY A 209 -12.70 19.29 -2.14
C GLY A 209 -13.01 20.07 -0.87
N LYS A 210 -13.81 21.14 -0.98
CA LYS A 210 -14.21 22.02 0.15
C LYS A 210 -15.48 21.57 0.88
N ARG A 211 -16.27 20.67 0.28
CA ARG A 211 -17.56 20.24 0.81
C ARG A 211 -17.39 19.51 2.15
N GLU A 212 -18.15 19.94 3.16
CA GLU A 212 -18.30 19.24 4.42
C GLU A 212 -19.27 18.06 4.28
N ASP A 213 -18.75 16.83 4.35
CA ASP A 213 -19.50 15.59 4.13
C ASP A 213 -18.92 14.41 4.94
N VAL A 214 -19.42 13.19 4.71
CA VAL A 214 -18.92 12.00 5.41
C VAL A 214 -17.50 11.65 5.03
N VAL A 215 -17.06 11.98 3.81
CA VAL A 215 -15.72 11.67 3.31
C VAL A 215 -14.67 12.46 4.08
N VAL A 216 -14.86 13.77 4.29
CA VAL A 216 -13.91 14.56 5.10
C VAL A 216 -13.83 14.08 6.55
N ARG A 217 -14.95 13.66 7.15
CA ARG A 217 -14.97 13.09 8.51
C ARG A 217 -14.20 11.76 8.60
N LEU A 218 -14.27 10.92 7.56
CA LEU A 218 -13.47 9.70 7.48
C LEU A 218 -11.98 10.01 7.38
N LEU A 219 -11.61 11.00 6.56
CA LEU A 219 -10.23 11.46 6.43
C LEU A 219 -9.70 12.03 7.75
N GLN A 220 -10.45 12.87 8.45
CA GLN A 220 -10.08 13.40 9.77
C GLN A 220 -9.86 12.29 10.80
N ARG A 221 -10.75 11.28 10.83
CA ARG A 221 -10.58 10.12 11.71
C ARG A 221 -9.30 9.34 11.39
N ALA A 222 -8.93 9.28 10.11
CA ALA A 222 -7.69 8.66 9.65
C ALA A 222 -6.46 9.57 9.77
N LYS A 223 -6.63 10.87 10.10
CA LYS A 223 -5.60 11.91 10.07
C LYS A 223 -5.01 12.12 8.68
N MET A 224 -5.87 12.08 7.66
CA MET A 224 -5.55 12.10 6.23
C MET A 224 -6.22 13.25 5.48
N GLU A 225 -6.83 14.20 6.20
CA GLU A 225 -7.53 15.34 5.63
C GLU A 225 -6.57 16.35 4.98
N THR A 226 -5.31 16.38 5.41
CA THR A 226 -4.25 17.22 4.83
C THR A 226 -3.20 16.36 4.13
N LEU A 227 -2.68 16.84 3.00
CA LEU A 227 -1.61 16.17 2.24
C LEU A 227 -0.22 16.34 2.87
N GLU A 228 -0.09 17.23 3.86
CA GLU A 228 1.16 17.49 4.59
C GLU A 228 1.50 16.40 5.61
N THR A 229 0.49 15.64 6.04
CA THR A 229 0.66 14.66 7.11
C THR A 229 1.37 13.40 6.59
N LYS A 230 2.58 13.14 7.11
CA LYS A 230 3.27 11.86 6.95
C LYS A 230 2.72 10.83 7.95
N LEU A 231 2.12 9.77 7.43
CA LEU A 231 1.53 8.68 8.22
C LEU A 231 2.53 7.56 8.48
N LEU A 232 3.37 7.27 7.48
CA LEU A 232 4.28 6.14 7.47
C LEU A 232 5.71 6.60 7.21
N GLY A 233 6.65 5.94 7.86
CA GLY A 233 8.07 6.01 7.54
C GLY A 233 8.31 5.22 6.25
N PRO A 234 8.72 3.95 6.33
CA PRO A 234 8.80 3.08 5.18
C PRO A 234 7.52 2.26 4.93
N ALA A 235 7.17 2.07 3.66
CA ALA A 235 6.28 1.01 3.20
C ALA A 235 7.09 0.00 2.38
N ILE A 236 7.14 -1.26 2.80
CA ILE A 236 8.00 -2.29 2.22
C ILE A 236 7.15 -3.32 1.49
N THR A 237 7.48 -3.58 0.22
CA THR A 237 6.98 -4.72 -0.55
C THR A 237 8.15 -5.51 -1.12
N ASN A 238 8.02 -6.84 -1.10
CA ASN A 238 9.00 -7.75 -1.69
C ASN A 238 8.23 -8.85 -2.43
N LEU A 239 8.34 -8.85 -3.74
CA LEU A 239 7.69 -9.83 -4.61
C LEU A 239 8.44 -11.16 -4.65
N GLY A 240 9.64 -11.21 -4.06
CA GLY A 240 10.50 -12.38 -4.07
C GLY A 240 10.98 -12.67 -5.48
N ARG A 241 11.23 -13.96 -5.74
CA ARG A 241 11.65 -14.45 -7.05
C ARG A 241 10.45 -14.53 -7.97
N LEU A 242 10.49 -13.81 -9.09
CA LEU A 242 9.50 -13.92 -10.15
C LEU A 242 10.07 -14.72 -11.31
N ASP A 243 9.33 -15.74 -11.72
CA ASP A 243 9.61 -16.51 -12.93
C ASP A 243 8.85 -15.88 -14.10
N ILE A 244 9.49 -14.88 -14.72
CA ILE A 244 8.89 -14.14 -15.84
C ILE A 244 9.54 -14.63 -17.13
N PRO A 245 8.79 -15.34 -17.99
CA PRO A 245 9.36 -15.84 -19.22
C PRO A 245 9.77 -14.66 -20.11
N LYS A 246 11.04 -14.64 -20.54
CA LYS A 246 11.54 -13.63 -21.48
C LYS A 246 10.86 -13.75 -22.85
N THR A 247 10.38 -14.94 -23.21
CA THR A 247 9.70 -15.20 -24.47
C THR A 247 8.38 -15.90 -24.24
N TYR A 248 7.35 -15.47 -24.97
CA TYR A 248 6.03 -16.10 -24.97
C TYR A 248 5.52 -16.21 -26.41
N GLY A 249 5.70 -17.40 -27.01
CA GLY A 249 5.43 -17.60 -28.43
C GLY A 249 6.32 -16.73 -29.30
N ALA A 250 5.72 -15.78 -30.03
CA ALA A 250 6.44 -14.81 -30.86
C ALA A 250 6.74 -13.48 -30.13
N LEU A 251 6.36 -13.34 -28.86
CA LEU A 251 6.57 -12.13 -28.07
C LEU A 251 7.84 -12.27 -27.24
N GLU A 252 8.59 -11.17 -27.12
CA GLU A 252 9.75 -11.05 -26.25
C GLU A 252 9.53 -9.90 -25.26
N LEU A 253 9.89 -10.12 -24.00
CA LEU A 253 9.87 -9.10 -22.96
C LEU A 253 11.02 -8.12 -23.20
N ASP A 254 10.71 -6.94 -23.75
CA ASP A 254 11.70 -5.86 -23.90
C ASP A 254 12.14 -5.34 -22.53
N ARG A 255 11.18 -4.91 -21.68
CA ARG A 255 11.47 -4.29 -20.38
C ARG A 255 10.38 -4.58 -19.36
N LEU A 256 10.79 -4.66 -18.10
CA LEU A 256 9.92 -4.67 -16.94
C LEU A 256 10.28 -3.51 -16.01
N ILE A 257 9.35 -2.59 -15.81
CA ILE A 257 9.52 -1.46 -14.88
C ILE A 257 8.58 -1.67 -13.70
N MET A 258 9.14 -1.90 -12.52
CA MET A 258 8.36 -2.08 -11.30
C MET A 258 8.41 -0.82 -10.46
N GLN A 259 7.32 -0.06 -10.48
CA GLN A 259 7.17 1.13 -9.64
C GLN A 259 6.29 0.78 -8.44
N PRO A 260 6.82 0.81 -7.20
CA PRO A 260 6.00 0.52 -6.05
C PRO A 260 5.01 1.68 -5.80
N GLY A 261 3.73 1.39 -5.97
CA GLY A 261 2.64 2.31 -5.66
C GLY A 261 2.20 2.26 -4.20
N GLY A 262 1.15 3.02 -3.87
CA GLY A 262 0.53 3.03 -2.54
C GLY A 262 -1.00 3.09 -2.63
N ALA A 263 -1.69 2.59 -1.60
CA ALA A 263 -3.16 2.64 -1.51
C ALA A 263 -3.69 4.05 -1.18
N PHE A 264 -2.80 4.95 -0.75
CA PHE A 264 -3.07 6.36 -0.50
C PHE A 264 -2.06 7.20 -1.29
N PRO A 265 -2.31 8.51 -1.50
CA PRO A 265 -1.34 9.40 -2.14
C PRO A 265 0.05 9.23 -1.54
N LEU A 266 1.06 9.06 -2.39
CA LEU A 266 2.43 8.72 -1.98
C LEU A 266 3.02 9.77 -1.05
N VAL A 267 2.51 11.00 -1.09
CA VAL A 267 2.85 12.08 -0.16
C VAL A 267 2.64 11.71 1.32
N HIS A 268 1.80 10.74 1.68
CA HIS A 268 1.63 10.31 3.07
C HIS A 268 2.70 9.33 3.56
N VAL A 269 3.52 8.81 2.65
CA VAL A 269 4.58 7.85 2.96
C VAL A 269 5.92 8.57 2.77
N ASN A 270 6.86 8.36 3.69
CA ASN A 270 8.17 8.97 3.55
C ASN A 270 9.05 8.22 2.55
N MET A 271 8.93 6.90 2.46
CA MET A 271 9.67 6.08 1.50
C MET A 271 8.90 4.80 1.18
N VAL A 272 8.81 4.45 -0.10
CA VAL A 272 8.26 3.16 -0.54
C VAL A 272 9.41 2.34 -1.11
N ILE A 273 9.56 1.11 -0.63
CA ILE A 273 10.62 0.20 -1.04
C ILE A 273 9.97 -1.03 -1.69
N GLY A 274 10.24 -1.21 -2.98
CA GLY A 274 9.93 -2.43 -3.71
C GLY A 274 11.18 -3.27 -3.91
N ALA A 275 11.09 -4.57 -3.67
CA ALA A 275 12.14 -5.53 -4.00
C ALA A 275 11.56 -6.65 -4.87
N VAL A 276 12.36 -7.07 -5.85
CA VAL A 276 12.07 -8.20 -6.73
C VAL A 276 13.38 -8.91 -7.03
N THR A 277 13.33 -10.22 -7.19
CA THR A 277 14.42 -11.03 -7.72
C THR A 277 13.97 -11.55 -9.07
N CYS A 278 14.63 -11.11 -10.14
CA CYS A 278 14.41 -11.65 -11.48
C CYS A 278 15.29 -12.91 -11.64
N SER A 279 14.77 -13.94 -12.29
CA SER A 279 15.56 -15.12 -12.69
C SER A 279 15.29 -15.53 -14.12
#